data_AF-A0A2T9Y838-F1
#
_entry.id   AF-A0A2T9Y838-F1
#
_cell.length_a   1.000
_cell.length_b   1.000
_cell.length_c   1.000
_cell.angle_alpha   90.00
_cell.angle_beta   90.00
_cell.angle_gamma   90.00
#
_symmetry.space_group_name_H-M   'P 1'
#
loop_
_entity.id
_entity.type
_entity.pdbx_description
1 polymer ?
#
loop_
_entity_poly.entity_id
_entity_poly.type
_entity_poly.pdbx_seq_one_letter_code
_entity_poly.pdbx_strand_id
1 'polypeptide(L)'
;MKQPIHNKNKEPILDSIESTIHKLTAQLAELTKNASRVTQEKAESLRATLQASIDSLTQPHKVPQADTLVYCDLCNSIIPEVRWKCLVCPDYDVCENCKHNDQLLPHHHPLAAMPTPSAHQEPGGSDTVVVCDGCSSIINGIRYKCTKCDNIDFCSTCRQSAEQVHKQILGSSHNLAAVYNVDTDAVVYDEEGYKTMVVCDSCGIKVQGTRY
;
A
#
# COMPACT_ATOMS: atom_id res chain seq x y z
N MET A 1 23.71 8.73 102.50
CA MET A 1 24.68 9.22 101.49
C MET A 1 24.73 8.21 100.35
N LYS A 2 24.10 8.48 99.20
CA LYS A 2 24.24 7.66 97.98
C LYS A 2 24.88 8.56 96.92
N GLN A 3 26.12 8.27 96.54
CA GLN A 3 26.80 8.97 95.44
C GLN A 3 26.25 8.48 94.09
N PRO A 4 26.10 9.36 93.08
CA PRO A 4 25.70 8.93 91.75
C PRO A 4 26.89 8.26 91.05
N ILE A 5 26.68 7.04 90.57
CA ILE A 5 27.64 6.31 89.74
C ILE A 5 27.60 6.96 88.35
N HIS A 6 28.43 7.97 88.11
CA HIS A 6 28.63 8.55 86.79
C HIS A 6 29.39 7.54 85.92
N ASN A 7 28.68 6.83 85.05
CA ASN A 7 29.27 5.89 84.11
C ASN A 7 29.87 6.66 82.92
N LYS A 8 31.11 7.15 83.10
CA LYS A 8 31.89 7.93 82.12
C LYS A 8 32.16 7.21 80.80
N ASN A 9 31.80 5.93 80.67
CA ASN A 9 31.99 5.15 79.45
C ASN A 9 30.77 5.17 78.51
N LYS A 10 29.63 5.76 78.89
CA LYS A 10 28.41 5.79 78.05
C LYS A 10 28.41 6.90 76.99
N GLU A 11 28.94 8.07 77.30
CA GLU A 11 29.04 9.22 76.38
C GLU A 11 29.85 8.90 75.10
N PRO A 12 31.07 8.33 75.16
CA PRO A 12 31.85 8.06 73.94
C PRO A 12 31.24 6.97 73.05
N ILE A 13 30.45 6.06 73.63
CA ILE A 13 29.72 5.03 72.88
C ILE A 13 28.53 5.67 72.15
N LEU A 14 27.82 6.60 72.80
CA LEU A 14 26.72 7.34 72.20
C LEU A 14 27.19 8.16 71.00
N ASP A 15 28.31 8.89 71.15
CA ASP A 15 28.91 9.70 70.08
C ASP A 15 29.34 8.83 68.88
N SER A 16 29.89 7.64 69.14
CA SER A 16 30.26 6.68 68.10
C SER A 16 29.04 6.11 67.36
N ILE A 17 27.93 5.88 68.08
CA ILE A 17 26.67 5.43 67.48
C ILE A 17 26.07 6.55 66.62
N GLU A 18 26.04 7.79 67.12
CA GLU A 18 25.55 8.94 66.36
C GLU A 18 26.37 9.18 65.10
N SER A 19 27.70 9.11 65.18
CA SER A 19 28.60 9.18 64.02
C SER A 19 28.29 8.09 62.98
N THR A 20 28.01 6.88 63.45
CA THR A 20 27.67 5.74 62.59
C THR A 20 26.30 5.93 61.93
N ILE A 21 25.29 6.39 62.68
CA ILE A 21 23.96 6.74 62.16
C ILE A 21 24.09 7.82 61.08
N HIS A 22 24.90 8.84 61.32
CA HIS A 22 25.10 9.92 60.35
C HIS A 22 25.73 9.41 59.04
N LYS A 23 26.75 8.54 59.14
CA LYS A 23 27.38 7.89 57.97
C LYS A 23 26.40 7.00 57.21
N LEU A 24 25.62 6.18 57.90
CA LEU A 24 24.62 5.31 57.29
C LEU A 24 23.50 6.11 56.62
N THR A 25 23.08 7.23 57.22
CA THR A 25 22.06 8.12 56.64
C THR A 25 22.58 8.76 55.35
N ALA A 26 23.83 9.20 55.33
CA ALA A 26 24.46 9.73 54.12
C ALA A 26 24.59 8.68 53.01
N GLN A 27 24.96 7.43 53.36
CA GLN A 27 25.02 6.32 52.41
C GLN A 27 23.63 5.97 51.86
N LEU A 28 22.59 5.97 52.70
CA LEU A 28 21.21 5.71 52.28
C LEU A 28 20.70 6.80 51.32
N ALA A 29 21.01 8.06 51.60
CA ALA A 29 20.66 9.18 50.72
C ALA A 29 21.33 9.03 49.34
N GLU A 30 22.61 8.66 49.31
CA GLU A 30 23.35 8.45 48.06
C GLU A 30 22.84 7.23 47.28
N LEU A 31 22.51 6.13 47.95
CA LEU A 31 21.89 4.96 47.32
C LEU A 31 20.52 5.31 46.73
N THR A 32 19.72 6.11 47.43
CA THR A 32 18.40 6.54 46.96
C THR A 32 18.53 7.43 45.71
N LYS A 33 19.51 8.34 45.69
CA LYS A 33 19.81 9.19 44.53
C LYS A 33 20.30 8.38 43.33
N ASN A 34 21.11 7.35 43.56
CA ASN A 34 21.57 6.47 42.49
C ASN A 34 20.44 5.59 41.95
N ALA A 35 19.56 5.09 42.81
CA ALA A 35 18.38 4.33 42.39
C ALA A 35 17.44 5.18 41.53
N SER A 36 17.16 6.44 41.94
CA SER A 36 16.31 7.34 41.15
C SER A 36 16.93 7.68 39.79
N ARG A 37 18.24 7.91 39.74
CA ARG A 37 18.99 8.10 38.48
C ARG A 37 18.85 6.91 37.54
N VAL A 38 19.09 5.68 38.03
CA VAL A 38 18.96 4.46 37.21
C VAL A 38 17.53 4.26 36.71
N THR A 39 16.52 4.54 37.54
CA THR A 39 15.12 4.47 37.09
C THR A 39 14.80 5.50 36.01
N GLN A 40 15.37 6.70 36.10
CA GLN A 40 15.19 7.75 35.10
C GLN A 40 15.87 7.38 33.77
N GLU A 41 17.14 6.94 33.81
CA GLU A 41 17.90 6.49 32.62
C GLU A 41 17.17 5.35 31.90
N LYS A 42 16.62 4.39 32.66
CA LYS A 42 15.85 3.27 32.09
C LYS A 42 14.52 3.71 31.50
N ALA A 43 13.82 4.67 32.12
CA ALA A 43 12.59 5.23 31.60
C ALA A 43 12.82 6.03 30.31
N GLU A 44 13.91 6.80 30.24
CA GLU A 44 14.32 7.55 29.04
C GLU A 44 14.72 6.60 27.91
N SER A 45 15.47 5.53 28.20
CA SER A 45 15.79 4.49 27.23
C SER A 45 14.54 3.79 26.68
N LEU A 46 13.58 3.42 27.55
CA LEU A 46 12.33 2.80 27.12
C LEU A 46 11.48 3.75 26.28
N ARG A 47 11.42 5.05 26.65
CA ARG A 47 10.76 6.08 25.86
C ARG A 47 11.41 6.25 24.49
N ALA A 48 12.74 6.26 24.41
CA ALA A 48 13.45 6.35 23.13
C ALA A 48 13.15 5.14 22.23
N THR A 49 13.13 3.92 22.78
CA THR A 49 12.78 2.70 22.03
C THR A 49 11.31 2.70 21.59
N LEU A 50 10.40 3.15 22.46
CA LEU A 50 8.99 3.27 22.13
C LEU A 50 8.77 4.35 21.07
N GLN A 51 9.44 5.49 21.18
CA GLN A 51 9.38 6.55 20.18
C GLN A 51 9.94 6.08 18.84
N ALA A 52 11.06 5.34 18.80
CA ALA A 52 11.58 4.78 17.56
C ALA A 52 10.62 3.75 16.92
N SER A 53 9.93 2.96 17.75
CA SER A 53 8.88 2.03 17.29
C SER A 53 7.67 2.79 16.76
N ILE A 54 7.22 3.84 17.46
CA ILE A 54 6.14 4.72 17.02
C ILE A 54 6.54 5.42 15.73
N ASP A 55 7.73 6.01 15.64
CA ASP A 55 8.25 6.65 14.44
C ASP A 55 8.37 5.67 13.28
N SER A 56 8.59 4.37 13.54
CA SER A 56 8.53 3.33 12.48
C SER A 56 7.10 3.03 12.03
N LEU A 57 6.11 3.19 12.91
CA LEU A 57 4.68 2.99 12.63
C LEU A 57 3.97 4.26 12.10
N THR A 58 4.49 5.43 12.45
CA THR A 58 3.93 6.76 12.13
C THR A 58 4.84 7.55 11.22
N GLN A 59 5.96 6.97 10.77
CA GLN A 59 6.72 7.54 9.68
C GLN A 59 5.72 7.83 8.57
N PRO A 60 5.72 9.04 8.01
CA PRO A 60 5.19 9.20 6.69
C PRO A 60 6.14 8.40 5.81
N HIS A 61 5.86 7.10 5.69
CA HIS A 61 6.00 6.46 4.40
C HIS A 61 5.44 7.50 3.43
N LYS A 62 6.16 7.80 2.37
CA LYS A 62 5.54 8.36 1.18
C LYS A 62 4.39 7.42 0.90
N VAL A 63 3.21 7.68 1.47
CA VAL A 63 2.03 6.88 1.30
C VAL A 63 1.77 7.12 -0.17
N PRO A 64 1.96 6.12 -1.07
CA PRO A 64 1.23 6.18 -2.31
C PRO A 64 -0.21 6.26 -1.82
N GLN A 65 -0.80 7.43 -2.05
CA GLN A 65 -2.11 7.87 -1.58
C GLN A 65 -3.02 6.67 -1.31
N ALA A 66 -3.56 6.57 -0.09
CA ALA A 66 -4.23 5.39 0.46
C ALA A 66 -5.41 4.82 -0.38
N ASP A 67 -5.74 5.47 -1.50
CA ASP A 67 -6.71 5.04 -2.51
C ASP A 67 -6.10 4.15 -3.62
N THR A 68 -4.80 3.82 -3.56
CA THR A 68 -4.09 3.15 -4.66
C THR A 68 -3.88 1.64 -4.52
N LEU A 69 -4.07 1.06 -3.32
CA LEU A 69 -3.87 -0.38 -3.11
C LEU A 69 -5.17 -1.15 -3.32
N VAL A 70 -5.16 -2.08 -4.29
CA VAL A 70 -6.28 -2.97 -4.57
C VAL A 70 -5.99 -4.35 -3.99
N TYR A 71 -6.97 -4.92 -3.29
CA TYR A 71 -6.89 -6.25 -2.71
C TYR A 71 -7.67 -7.26 -3.53
N CYS A 72 -7.19 -8.50 -3.56
CA CYS A 72 -7.91 -9.60 -4.18
C CYS A 72 -9.04 -10.08 -3.25
N ASP A 73 -10.29 -10.10 -3.71
CA ASP A 73 -11.43 -10.55 -2.91
C ASP A 73 -11.40 -12.04 -2.54
N LEU A 74 -10.57 -12.84 -3.23
CA LEU A 74 -10.49 -14.29 -3.01
C LEU A 74 -9.39 -14.70 -2.03
N CYS A 75 -8.21 -14.08 -2.10
CA CYS A 75 -7.07 -14.45 -1.26
C CYS A 75 -6.60 -13.32 -0.34
N ASN A 76 -7.24 -12.15 -0.40
CA ASN A 76 -6.94 -10.96 0.38
C ASN A 76 -5.49 -10.44 0.24
N SER A 77 -4.79 -10.86 -0.82
CA SER A 77 -3.45 -10.35 -1.14
C SER A 77 -3.55 -9.02 -1.89
N ILE A 78 -2.55 -8.16 -1.71
CA ILE A 78 -2.38 -6.98 -2.55
C ILE A 78 -2.20 -7.41 -4.01
N ILE A 79 -2.86 -6.70 -4.92
CA ILE A 79 -2.68 -6.85 -6.36
C ILE A 79 -1.67 -5.78 -6.78
N PRO A 80 -0.45 -6.15 -7.22
CA PRO A 80 0.61 -5.18 -7.46
C PRO A 80 0.51 -4.48 -8.82
N GLU A 81 0.16 -5.21 -9.89
CA GLU A 81 0.27 -4.71 -11.27
C GLU A 81 -1.05 -4.74 -12.03
N VAL A 82 -1.64 -5.93 -12.19
CA VAL A 82 -2.86 -6.14 -12.97
C VAL A 82 -3.94 -6.71 -12.07
N ARG A 83 -5.05 -5.98 -11.93
CA ARG A 83 -6.27 -6.44 -11.27
C ARG A 83 -7.29 -6.91 -12.28
N TRP A 84 -7.92 -8.05 -12.00
CA TRP A 84 -9.04 -8.55 -12.79
C TRP A 84 -10.32 -8.02 -12.18
N LYS A 85 -10.78 -6.89 -12.72
CA LYS A 85 -11.97 -6.20 -12.24
C LYS A 85 -13.22 -6.78 -12.89
N CYS A 86 -14.24 -7.05 -12.09
CA CYS A 86 -15.58 -7.33 -12.60
C CYS A 86 -16.20 -6.10 -13.26
N LEU A 87 -16.74 -6.30 -14.46
CA LEU A 87 -17.43 -5.23 -15.20
C LEU A 87 -18.88 -5.01 -14.74
N VAL A 88 -19.40 -5.88 -13.86
CA VAL A 88 -20.78 -5.84 -13.36
C VAL A 88 -20.81 -5.45 -11.89
N CYS A 89 -19.89 -5.99 -11.08
CA CYS A 89 -19.83 -5.72 -9.65
C CYS A 89 -19.00 -4.45 -9.37
N PRO A 90 -19.51 -3.53 -8.53
CA PRO A 90 -18.81 -2.28 -8.21
C PRO A 90 -17.41 -2.50 -7.60
N ASP A 91 -17.29 -3.49 -6.72
CA ASP A 91 -16.10 -3.79 -5.94
C ASP A 91 -15.87 -5.30 -5.97
N TYR A 92 -15.31 -5.76 -7.09
CA TYR A 92 -14.88 -7.14 -7.25
C TYR A 92 -13.62 -7.16 -8.11
N ASP A 93 -12.51 -7.50 -7.50
CA ASP A 93 -11.17 -7.45 -8.00
C ASP A 93 -10.42 -8.70 -7.57
N VAL A 94 -9.90 -9.46 -8.54
CA VAL A 94 -9.14 -10.68 -8.25
C VAL A 94 -7.74 -10.62 -8.86
N CYS A 95 -6.78 -11.26 -8.20
CA CYS A 95 -5.41 -11.31 -8.70
C CYS A 95 -5.26 -12.30 -9.86
N GLU A 96 -4.14 -12.22 -10.56
CA GLU A 96 -3.77 -13.09 -11.69
C GLU A 96 -3.90 -14.59 -11.35
N ASN A 97 -3.53 -14.98 -10.13
CA ASN A 97 -3.56 -16.37 -9.67
C ASN A 97 -4.98 -16.85 -9.39
N CYS A 98 -5.80 -16.01 -8.74
CA CYS A 98 -7.16 -16.36 -8.37
C CYS A 98 -8.09 -16.38 -9.58
N LYS A 99 -7.84 -15.54 -10.60
CA LYS A 99 -8.68 -15.52 -11.82
C LYS A 99 -8.58 -16.78 -12.68
N HIS A 100 -7.46 -17.51 -12.58
CA HIS A 100 -7.20 -18.74 -13.35
C HIS A 100 -7.49 -20.00 -12.54
N ASN A 101 -7.93 -19.85 -11.30
CA ASN A 101 -8.28 -20.98 -10.48
C ASN A 101 -9.79 -21.20 -10.53
N ASP A 102 -10.23 -22.02 -11.48
CA ASP A 102 -11.65 -22.35 -11.68
C ASP A 102 -12.30 -22.99 -10.43
N GLN A 103 -11.51 -23.60 -9.54
CA GLN A 103 -12.00 -24.14 -8.27
C GLN A 103 -12.23 -23.04 -7.21
N LEU A 104 -11.52 -21.91 -7.32
CA LEU A 104 -11.57 -20.79 -6.38
C LEU A 104 -12.31 -19.56 -6.92
N LEU A 105 -12.76 -19.55 -8.17
CA LEU A 105 -13.50 -18.44 -8.77
C LEU A 105 -15.01 -18.75 -8.83
N PRO A 106 -15.77 -18.58 -7.73
CA PRO A 106 -17.23 -18.77 -7.72
C PRO A 106 -18.00 -17.63 -8.40
N HIS A 107 -17.34 -16.82 -9.25
CA HIS A 107 -17.87 -15.57 -9.78
C HIS A 107 -18.10 -15.64 -11.29
N HIS A 108 -19.35 -15.48 -11.72
CA HIS A 108 -19.79 -15.66 -13.10
C HIS A 108 -20.12 -14.34 -13.81
N HIS A 109 -19.25 -13.34 -13.69
CA HIS A 109 -19.33 -12.12 -14.49
C HIS A 109 -18.05 -11.91 -15.31
N PRO A 110 -18.12 -11.17 -16.43
CA PRO A 110 -16.95 -10.81 -17.20
C PRO A 110 -15.94 -10.02 -16.35
N LEU A 111 -14.69 -10.48 -16.35
CA LEU A 111 -13.55 -9.79 -15.75
C LEU A 111 -12.71 -9.11 -16.85
N ALA A 112 -12.21 -7.91 -16.56
CA ALA A 112 -11.26 -7.19 -17.40
C ALA A 112 -9.93 -7.00 -16.66
N ALA A 113 -8.82 -7.20 -17.37
CA ALA A 113 -7.51 -6.87 -16.84
C ALA A 113 -7.34 -5.35 -16.85
N MET A 114 -7.15 -4.77 -15.67
CA MET A 114 -6.95 -3.35 -15.45
C MET A 114 -5.62 -3.15 -14.72
N PRO A 115 -4.80 -2.16 -15.10
CA PRO A 115 -3.66 -1.80 -14.28
C PRO A 115 -4.13 -1.34 -12.89
N THR A 116 -3.33 -1.62 -11.87
CA THR A 116 -3.52 -1.05 -10.54
C THR A 116 -3.16 0.43 -10.57
N PRO A 117 -3.73 1.25 -9.67
CA PRO A 117 -3.40 2.67 -9.59
C PRO A 117 -1.89 2.94 -9.45
N SER A 118 -1.16 2.04 -8.77
CA SER A 118 0.30 2.10 -8.60
C SER A 118 1.09 1.70 -9.85
N ALA A 119 0.53 0.86 -10.73
CA ALA A 119 1.16 0.43 -11.99
C ALA A 119 1.09 1.49 -13.10
N HIS A 120 0.36 2.59 -12.90
CA HIS A 120 0.37 3.74 -13.80
C HIS A 120 1.67 4.58 -13.77
N GLN A 121 2.73 4.10 -13.12
CA GLN A 121 4.01 4.81 -13.00
C GLN A 121 5.04 4.51 -14.10
N GLU A 122 4.65 3.88 -15.20
CA GLU A 122 5.52 3.80 -16.37
C GLU A 122 5.05 4.79 -17.45
N PRO A 123 5.93 5.71 -17.94
CA PRO A 123 5.75 6.43 -19.19
C PRO A 123 5.97 5.44 -20.35
N GLY A 124 5.08 4.45 -20.44
CA GLY A 124 5.01 3.44 -21.47
C GLY A 124 3.83 3.65 -22.42
N GLY A 125 3.35 4.90 -22.52
CA GLY A 125 2.53 5.34 -23.64
C GLY A 125 3.39 5.23 -24.89
N SER A 126 3.33 4.09 -25.56
CA SER A 126 3.69 4.08 -26.97
C SER A 126 2.72 5.07 -27.62
N ASP A 127 3.24 6.18 -28.16
CA ASP A 127 2.57 7.19 -29.00
C ASP A 127 1.83 6.61 -30.22
N THR A 128 1.67 5.29 -30.28
CA THR A 128 0.98 4.56 -31.32
C THR A 128 -0.48 4.45 -30.96
N VAL A 129 -1.30 5.27 -31.63
CA VAL A 129 -2.73 5.05 -31.77
C VAL A 129 -2.97 3.59 -32.13
N VAL A 130 -3.63 2.85 -31.24
CA VAL A 130 -3.95 1.44 -31.46
C VAL A 130 -5.27 1.35 -32.20
N VAL A 131 -5.29 0.65 -33.32
CA VAL A 131 -6.44 0.52 -34.20
C VAL A 131 -6.96 -0.91 -34.16
N CYS A 132 -8.28 -1.06 -34.13
CA CYS A 132 -8.94 -2.36 -34.18
C CYS A 132 -8.82 -2.99 -35.58
N ASP A 133 -8.30 -4.21 -35.67
CA ASP A 133 -8.20 -4.94 -36.95
C ASP A 133 -9.55 -5.38 -37.51
N GLY A 134 -10.59 -5.42 -36.67
CA GLY A 134 -11.94 -5.83 -37.08
C GLY A 134 -12.79 -4.71 -37.68
N CYS A 135 -12.61 -3.46 -37.23
CA CYS A 135 -13.45 -2.33 -37.65
C CYS A 135 -12.69 -1.04 -37.94
N SER A 136 -11.36 -1.06 -37.81
CA SER A 136 -10.46 0.08 -38.05
C SER A 136 -10.72 1.29 -37.15
N SER A 137 -11.50 1.14 -36.07
CA SER A 137 -11.66 2.21 -35.08
C SER A 137 -10.45 2.30 -34.14
N ILE A 138 -10.16 3.49 -33.65
CA ILE A 138 -9.21 3.66 -32.53
C ILE A 138 -9.77 2.90 -31.32
N ILE A 139 -8.90 2.16 -30.63
CA ILE A 139 -9.27 1.45 -29.42
C ILE A 139 -8.99 2.33 -28.21
N ASN A 140 -10.05 2.87 -27.61
CA ASN A 140 -10.00 3.56 -26.33
C ASN A 140 -10.70 2.70 -25.29
N GLY A 141 -10.05 2.43 -24.15
CA GLY A 141 -10.55 1.50 -23.13
C GLY A 141 -10.05 0.08 -23.34
N ILE A 142 -10.93 -0.93 -23.30
CA ILE A 142 -10.49 -2.34 -23.35
C ILE A 142 -10.04 -2.72 -24.78
N ARG A 143 -8.76 -3.08 -24.88
CA ARG A 143 -8.09 -3.64 -26.06
C ARG A 143 -7.92 -5.14 -25.89
N TYR A 144 -8.45 -5.91 -26.82
CA TYR A 144 -8.26 -7.36 -26.89
C TYR A 144 -7.10 -7.66 -27.82
N LYS A 145 -5.89 -7.77 -27.26
CA LYS A 145 -4.68 -8.06 -28.04
C LYS A 145 -4.43 -9.55 -28.16
N CYS A 146 -3.90 -10.00 -29.28
CA CYS A 146 -3.43 -11.37 -29.42
C CYS A 146 -2.23 -11.62 -28.51
N THR A 147 -2.19 -12.80 -27.88
CA THR A 147 -1.09 -13.22 -26.99
C THR A 147 0.11 -13.79 -27.74
N LYS A 148 -0.03 -14.05 -29.05
CA LYS A 148 0.98 -14.71 -29.88
C LYS A 148 1.37 -13.94 -31.14
N CYS A 149 0.52 -13.04 -31.60
CA CYS A 149 0.74 -12.28 -32.82
C CYS A 149 0.93 -10.82 -32.46
N ASP A 150 1.91 -10.19 -33.08
CA ASP A 150 2.13 -8.76 -32.96
C ASP A 150 1.06 -8.00 -33.73
N ASN A 151 0.63 -6.85 -33.19
CA ASN A 151 -0.30 -5.92 -33.82
C ASN A 151 -1.65 -6.54 -34.24
N ILE A 152 -2.14 -7.53 -33.49
CA ILE A 152 -3.50 -8.03 -33.63
C ILE A 152 -4.31 -7.57 -32.43
N ASP A 153 -5.21 -6.62 -32.66
CA ASP A 153 -5.92 -5.85 -31.66
C ASP A 153 -7.39 -5.69 -32.02
N PHE A 154 -8.27 -5.96 -31.05
CA PHE A 154 -9.71 -5.83 -31.23
C PHE A 154 -10.32 -4.94 -30.16
N CYS A 155 -11.27 -4.09 -30.53
CA CYS A 155 -12.07 -3.34 -29.56
C CYS A 155 -13.12 -4.25 -28.91
N SER A 156 -13.73 -3.77 -27.84
CA SER A 156 -14.83 -4.44 -27.12
C SER A 156 -15.97 -4.91 -28.04
N THR A 157 -16.32 -4.10 -29.05
CA THR A 157 -17.39 -4.41 -29.99
C THR A 157 -17.02 -5.56 -30.93
N CYS A 158 -15.76 -5.62 -31.37
CA CYS A 158 -15.27 -6.65 -32.28
C CYS A 158 -14.83 -7.93 -31.57
N ARG A 159 -14.76 -7.96 -30.24
CA ARG A 159 -14.32 -9.12 -29.46
C ARG A 159 -14.98 -10.44 -29.90
N GLN A 160 -16.29 -10.44 -30.11
CA GLN A 160 -17.04 -11.66 -30.41
C GLN A 160 -16.67 -12.25 -31.78
N SER A 161 -16.34 -11.42 -32.76
CA SER A 161 -15.91 -11.85 -34.09
C SER A 161 -14.38 -11.94 -34.22
N ALA A 162 -13.63 -11.52 -33.20
CA ALA A 162 -12.18 -11.37 -33.24
C ALA A 162 -11.45 -12.67 -33.59
N GLU A 163 -11.88 -13.82 -33.08
CA GLU A 163 -11.30 -15.12 -33.41
C GLU A 163 -11.46 -15.47 -34.91
N GLN A 164 -12.64 -15.23 -35.47
CA GLN A 164 -12.91 -15.47 -36.88
C GLN A 164 -12.12 -14.50 -37.77
N VAL A 165 -12.11 -13.21 -37.43
CA VAL A 165 -11.36 -12.18 -38.16
C VAL A 165 -9.86 -12.45 -38.09
N HIS A 166 -9.33 -12.78 -36.90
CA HIS A 166 -7.92 -13.12 -36.73
C HIS A 166 -7.52 -14.35 -37.56
N LYS A 167 -8.34 -15.39 -37.57
CA LYS A 167 -8.13 -16.57 -38.44
C LYS A 167 -8.14 -16.20 -39.92
N GLN A 168 -8.96 -15.23 -40.34
CA GLN A 168 -8.96 -14.75 -41.72
C GLN A 168 -7.70 -13.95 -42.06
N ILE A 169 -7.16 -13.17 -41.10
CA ILE A 169 -5.96 -12.35 -41.30
C ILE A 169 -4.69 -13.21 -41.34
N LEU A 170 -4.50 -14.13 -40.39
CA LEU A 170 -3.23 -14.87 -40.20
C LEU A 170 -3.35 -16.39 -40.41
N GLY A 171 -4.52 -16.91 -40.77
CA GLY A 171 -4.74 -18.34 -41.02
C GLY A 171 -4.87 -19.22 -39.76
N SER A 172 -4.69 -18.64 -38.57
CA SER A 172 -4.78 -19.33 -37.28
C SER A 172 -5.51 -18.49 -36.24
N SER A 173 -6.21 -19.15 -35.31
CA SER A 173 -6.79 -18.49 -34.13
C SER A 173 -5.87 -18.66 -32.91
N HIS A 174 -5.78 -17.61 -32.09
CA HIS A 174 -5.04 -17.60 -30.84
C HIS A 174 -5.85 -16.87 -29.77
N ASN A 175 -5.49 -17.10 -28.50
CA ASN A 175 -6.13 -16.45 -27.37
C ASN A 175 -5.86 -14.94 -27.36
N LEU A 176 -6.90 -14.18 -27.03
CA LEU A 176 -6.84 -12.74 -26.84
C LEU A 176 -6.76 -12.42 -25.35
N ALA A 177 -5.88 -11.50 -24.98
CA ALA A 177 -5.82 -10.90 -23.66
C ALA A 177 -6.49 -9.53 -23.69
N ALA A 178 -7.39 -9.27 -22.76
CA ALA A 178 -7.90 -7.93 -22.52
C ALA A 178 -6.81 -7.12 -21.79
N VAL A 179 -6.47 -5.95 -22.34
CA VAL A 179 -5.58 -4.95 -21.74
C VAL A 179 -6.26 -3.58 -21.85
N TYR A 180 -5.95 -2.65 -20.95
CA TYR A 180 -6.52 -1.30 -21.01
C TYR A 180 -5.62 -0.38 -21.87
N ASN A 181 -6.18 0.25 -22.89
CA ASN A 181 -5.53 1.21 -23.78
C ASN A 181 -6.06 2.61 -23.50
N VAL A 182 -5.19 3.52 -23.09
CA VAL A 182 -5.54 4.94 -22.85
C VAL A 182 -4.82 5.79 -23.87
N ASP A 183 -5.57 6.66 -24.54
CA ASP A 183 -5.01 7.71 -25.37
C ASP A 183 -4.42 8.79 -24.45
N THR A 184 -3.10 8.97 -24.48
CA THR A 184 -2.38 9.94 -23.65
C THR A 184 -2.67 11.39 -24.06
N ASP A 185 -3.29 11.62 -25.22
CA ASP A 185 -3.71 12.94 -25.68
C ASP A 185 -5.01 13.45 -25.01
N ALA A 186 -5.59 12.67 -24.10
CA ALA A 186 -6.73 13.09 -23.27
C ALA A 186 -6.34 13.69 -21.91
N VAL A 187 -5.04 14.00 -21.71
CA VAL A 187 -4.56 14.76 -20.56
C VAL A 187 -4.55 16.24 -20.91
N VAL A 188 -5.48 17.01 -20.36
CA VAL A 188 -5.43 18.48 -20.41
C VAL A 188 -4.69 18.96 -19.18
N TYR A 189 -3.62 19.74 -19.37
CA TYR A 189 -2.93 20.44 -18.29
C TYR A 189 -3.73 21.69 -17.91
N ASP A 190 -4.14 21.81 -16.65
CA ASP A 190 -4.58 23.07 -16.06
C ASP A 190 -3.62 23.52 -14.94
N GLU A 191 -3.81 24.76 -14.45
CA GLU A 191 -2.95 25.36 -13.43
C GLU A 191 -3.07 24.68 -12.04
N GLU A 192 -3.97 23.71 -11.88
CA GLU A 192 -4.27 23.01 -10.62
C GLU A 192 -3.83 21.53 -10.61
N GLY A 193 -3.49 20.94 -11.77
CA GLY A 193 -2.89 19.60 -11.88
C GLY A 193 -3.48 18.71 -12.97
N TYR A 194 -3.11 17.43 -12.96
CA TYR A 194 -3.50 16.44 -13.97
C TYR A 194 -4.99 16.04 -13.86
N LYS A 195 -5.74 16.13 -14.97
CA LYS A 195 -7.13 15.66 -15.05
C LYS A 195 -7.29 14.61 -16.15
N THR A 196 -7.50 13.36 -15.73
CA THR A 196 -7.82 12.24 -16.64
C THR A 196 -9.28 12.35 -17.09
N MET A 197 -9.53 12.42 -18.39
CA MET A 197 -10.89 12.50 -18.92
C MET A 197 -11.48 11.11 -19.17
N VAL A 198 -12.73 10.93 -18.73
CA VAL A 198 -13.51 9.71 -19.03
C VAL A 198 -14.20 9.91 -20.38
N VAL A 199 -14.02 8.93 -21.27
CA VAL A 199 -14.66 8.90 -22.58
C VAL A 199 -15.71 7.80 -22.57
N CYS A 200 -16.90 8.07 -23.13
CA CYS A 200 -17.92 7.04 -23.28
C CYS A 200 -17.47 5.94 -24.25
N ASP A 201 -17.43 4.70 -23.77
CA ASP A 201 -17.01 3.51 -24.54
C ASP A 201 -17.83 3.28 -25.82
N SER A 202 -19.07 3.81 -25.87
CA SER A 202 -19.98 3.60 -26.99
C SER A 202 -20.02 4.76 -28.00
N CYS A 203 -19.71 5.99 -27.60
CA CYS A 203 -19.88 7.16 -28.50
C CYS A 203 -18.67 8.09 -28.58
N GLY A 204 -17.59 7.84 -27.82
CA GLY A 204 -16.38 8.65 -27.88
C GLY A 204 -16.54 10.07 -27.31
N ILE A 205 -17.72 10.41 -26.78
CA ILE A 205 -17.98 11.73 -26.20
C ILE A 205 -17.23 11.84 -24.87
N LYS A 206 -16.47 12.94 -24.72
CA LYS A 206 -15.82 13.35 -23.48
C LYS A 206 -16.90 13.67 -22.46
N VAL A 207 -16.97 12.88 -21.39
CA VAL A 207 -17.95 13.10 -20.33
C VAL A 207 -17.32 14.08 -19.33
N GLN A 208 -17.99 15.20 -19.06
CA GLN A 208 -17.53 16.11 -18.01
C GLN A 208 -17.73 15.43 -16.65
N GLY A 209 -16.62 15.01 -16.04
CA GLY A 209 -16.61 14.45 -14.69
C GLY A 209 -15.19 14.19 -14.23
N THR A 210 -14.88 14.59 -13.01
CA THR A 210 -13.70 14.13 -12.27
C THR A 210 -14.02 12.76 -11.68
N ARG A 211 -13.15 11.76 -11.87
CA ARG A 211 -13.12 10.60 -10.96
C ARG A 211 -12.53 11.10 -9.65
N TYR A 212 -13.34 11.10 -8.59
CA TYR A 212 -12.85 11.19 -7.21
C TYR A 212 -12.26 9.85 -6.81
#